data_AF-G4QHH1-F1
#
_entry.id   AF-G4QHH1-F1
#
_cell.length_a   1.000
_cell.length_b   1.000
_cell.length_c   1.000
_cell.angle_alpha   90.00
_cell.angle_beta   90.00
_cell.angle_gamma   90.00
#
_symmetry.space_group_name_H-M   'P 1'
#
loop_
_entity.id
_entity.type
_entity.pdbx_description
1 polymer ?
#
loop_
_entity_poly.entity_id
_entity_poly.type
_entity_poly.pdbx_seq_one_letter_code
_entity_poly.pdbx_strand_id
1 'polypeptide(L)'
;MSTLTKQNQTILGKFGLHTLLVGVLFILMGTAGIIVPVVMSLGTVIFSAWLLFLGGVMWGIYTYRYDRKGFINWIKSTLLITVSILMLLYPMPSIEALALLLAIYLLVDAFNSFLLANSIYPAKSWFWMAFNGFTSLLLAILFLFGWPSTSLYLVGLYVGISLFFDGWALFAIGWALRKA
;
A
#
# COMPACT_ATOMS: atom_id res chain seq x y z
N MET A 1 -0.34 -31.06 -29.21
CA MET A 1 -0.31 -29.59 -29.33
C MET A 1 -1.64 -28.91 -28.94
N SER A 2 -2.82 -29.54 -29.15
CA SER A 2 -4.15 -28.93 -28.91
C SER A 2 -4.69 -29.00 -27.47
N THR A 3 -4.10 -29.83 -26.61
CA THR A 3 -4.52 -29.97 -25.20
C THR A 3 -3.93 -28.89 -24.29
N LEU A 4 -2.72 -28.40 -24.57
CA LEU A 4 -2.05 -27.36 -23.79
C LEU A 4 -2.73 -25.98 -23.93
N THR A 5 -3.31 -25.68 -25.09
CA THR A 5 -4.03 -24.42 -25.34
C THR A 5 -5.38 -24.36 -24.62
N LYS A 6 -6.16 -25.44 -24.60
CA LYS A 6 -7.42 -25.50 -23.83
C LYS A 6 -7.19 -25.38 -22.32
N GLN A 7 -6.12 -25.97 -21.81
CA GLN A 7 -5.78 -25.88 -20.38
C GLN A 7 -5.38 -24.45 -20.00
N ASN A 8 -4.54 -23.77 -20.80
CA ASN A 8 -4.21 -22.37 -20.54
C ASN A 8 -5.44 -21.44 -20.62
N GLN A 9 -6.36 -21.64 -21.56
CA GLN A 9 -7.58 -20.82 -21.65
C GLN A 9 -8.52 -20.99 -20.45
N THR A 10 -8.66 -22.22 -19.92
CA THR A 10 -9.47 -22.45 -18.71
C THR A 10 -8.83 -21.86 -17.45
N ILE A 11 -7.49 -21.92 -17.36
CA ILE A 11 -6.73 -21.28 -16.29
C ILE A 11 -6.87 -19.75 -16.37
N LEU A 12 -6.64 -19.15 -17.54
CA LEU A 12 -6.77 -17.69 -17.76
C LEU A 12 -8.18 -17.18 -17.48
N GLY A 13 -9.21 -17.91 -17.90
CA GLY A 13 -10.61 -17.55 -17.59
C GLY A 13 -10.92 -17.57 -16.09
N LYS A 14 -10.41 -18.56 -15.35
CA LYS A 14 -10.60 -18.67 -13.90
C LYS A 14 -9.80 -17.61 -13.14
N PHE A 15 -8.56 -17.34 -13.55
CA PHE A 15 -7.74 -16.25 -13.02
C PHE A 15 -8.33 -14.88 -13.31
N GLY A 16 -8.84 -14.64 -14.53
CA GLY A 16 -9.51 -13.39 -14.90
C GLY A 16 -10.74 -13.10 -14.02
N LEU A 17 -11.51 -14.13 -13.67
CA LEU A 17 -12.66 -13.99 -12.77
C LEU A 17 -12.23 -13.64 -11.33
N HIS A 18 -11.19 -14.29 -10.80
CA HIS A 18 -10.65 -13.95 -9.48
C HIS A 18 -10.10 -12.52 -9.43
N THR A 19 -9.33 -12.11 -10.44
CA THR A 19 -8.80 -10.74 -10.53
C THR A 19 -9.91 -9.69 -10.64
N LEU A 20 -10.99 -9.98 -11.40
CA LEU A 20 -12.16 -9.10 -11.47
C LEU A 20 -12.84 -8.94 -10.10
N LEU A 21 -13.06 -10.04 -9.38
CA LEU A 21 -13.70 -10.00 -8.06
C LEU A 21 -12.88 -9.18 -7.06
N VAL A 22 -11.55 -9.37 -7.05
CA VAL A 22 -10.64 -8.57 -6.21
C VAL A 22 -10.69 -7.09 -6.62
N GLY A 23 -10.69 -6.79 -7.92
CA GLY A 23 -10.81 -5.41 -8.41
C GLY A 23 -12.11 -4.73 -7.96
N VAL A 24 -13.25 -5.41 -8.08
CA VAL A 24 -14.55 -4.88 -7.60
C VAL A 24 -14.53 -4.65 -6.08
N LEU A 25 -13.97 -5.59 -5.32
CA LEU A 25 -13.86 -5.44 -3.86
C LEU A 25 -13.00 -4.21 -3.49
N PHE A 26 -11.88 -4.00 -4.19
CA PHE A 26 -11.00 -2.86 -3.98
C PHE A 26 -11.67 -1.54 -4.33
N ILE A 27 -12.45 -1.49 -5.41
CA ILE A 27 -13.26 -0.31 -5.77
C ILE A 27 -14.26 0.00 -4.64
N LEU A 28 -14.96 -1.00 -4.11
CA LEU A 28 -15.92 -0.81 -3.02
C LEU A 28 -15.24 -0.34 -1.73
N MET A 29 -14.11 -0.94 -1.35
CA MET A 29 -13.34 -0.50 -0.18
C MET A 29 -12.75 0.89 -0.36
N GLY A 30 -12.23 1.21 -1.55
CA GLY A 30 -11.67 2.51 -1.88
C GLY A 30 -12.73 3.61 -1.88
N THR A 31 -13.88 3.38 -2.51
CA THR A 31 -15.02 4.32 -2.47
C THR A 31 -15.52 4.54 -1.05
N ALA A 32 -15.68 3.48 -0.25
CA ALA A 32 -16.02 3.62 1.17
C ALA A 32 -14.98 4.43 1.94
N GLY A 33 -13.69 4.23 1.64
CA GLY A 33 -12.59 4.98 2.23
C GLY A 33 -12.57 6.46 1.85
N ILE A 34 -13.02 6.82 0.65
CA ILE A 34 -13.17 8.21 0.22
C ILE A 34 -14.36 8.89 0.93
N ILE A 35 -15.48 8.18 1.09
CA ILE A 35 -16.68 8.71 1.75
C ILE A 35 -16.45 8.88 3.26
N VAL A 36 -15.77 7.92 3.89
CA VAL A 36 -15.54 7.90 5.34
C VAL A 36 -14.05 7.79 5.65
N PRO A 37 -13.25 8.84 5.37
CA PRO A 37 -11.79 8.78 5.45
C PRO A 37 -11.28 8.55 6.87
N VAL A 38 -11.99 9.03 7.89
CA VAL A 38 -11.62 8.81 9.29
C VAL A 38 -11.58 7.32 9.66
N VAL A 39 -12.61 6.57 9.25
CA VAL A 39 -12.69 5.13 9.48
C VAL A 39 -11.60 4.41 8.69
N MET A 40 -11.30 4.88 7.48
CA MET A 40 -10.22 4.32 6.66
C MET A 40 -8.84 4.53 7.27
N SER A 41 -8.56 5.71 7.83
CA SER A 41 -7.32 6.00 8.56
C SER A 41 -7.14 5.06 9.76
N LEU A 42 -8.19 4.91 10.57
CA LEU A 42 -8.19 3.99 11.71
C LEU A 42 -7.98 2.55 11.27
N GLY A 43 -8.71 2.10 10.23
CA GLY A 43 -8.56 0.78 9.64
C GLY A 43 -7.13 0.52 9.16
N THR A 44 -6.50 1.51 8.52
CA THR A 44 -5.12 1.44 8.04
C THR A 44 -4.13 1.27 9.20
N VAL A 45 -4.28 2.06 10.28
CA VAL A 45 -3.44 1.94 11.48
C VAL A 45 -3.61 0.58 12.14
N ILE A 46 -4.84 0.15 12.38
CA ILE A 46 -5.14 -1.12 13.05
C ILE A 46 -4.61 -2.29 12.21
N PHE A 47 -4.83 -2.27 10.90
CA PHE A 47 -4.33 -3.28 9.98
C PHE A 47 -2.79 -3.34 9.98
N SER A 48 -2.14 -2.18 9.88
CA SER A 48 -0.68 -2.08 9.93
C SER A 48 -0.11 -2.56 11.26
N ALA A 49 -0.77 -2.25 12.37
CA ALA A 49 -0.38 -2.71 13.70
C ALA A 49 -0.46 -4.24 13.81
N TRP A 50 -1.52 -4.86 13.28
CA TRP A 50 -1.63 -6.33 13.23
C TRP A 50 -0.54 -6.97 12.38
N LEU A 51 -0.19 -6.38 11.23
CA LEU A 51 0.92 -6.86 10.41
C LEU A 51 2.26 -6.79 11.16
N LEU A 52 2.53 -5.69 11.85
CA LEU A 52 3.74 -5.53 12.66
C LEU A 52 3.77 -6.51 13.84
N PHE A 53 2.62 -6.74 14.48
CA PHE A 53 2.50 -7.70 15.59
C PHE A 53 2.83 -9.11 15.11
N LEU A 54 2.18 -9.57 14.04
CA LEU A 54 2.43 -10.89 13.45
C LEU A 54 3.88 -11.03 12.98
N GLY A 55 4.42 -9.99 12.32
CA GLY A 55 5.82 -9.95 11.91
C GLY A 55 6.78 -10.05 13.10
N GLY A 56 6.50 -9.36 14.20
CA GLY A 56 7.26 -9.42 15.45
C GLY A 56 7.23 -10.80 16.10
N VAL A 57 6.06 -11.45 16.14
CA VAL A 57 5.90 -12.82 16.64
C VAL A 57 6.66 -13.82 15.77
N MET A 58 6.51 -13.74 14.44
CA MET A 58 7.23 -14.60 13.51
C MET A 58 8.75 -14.43 13.63
N TRP A 59 9.23 -13.19 13.74
CA TRP A 59 10.66 -12.91 13.95
C TRP A 59 11.14 -13.43 15.31
N GLY A 60 10.31 -13.36 16.34
CA GLY A 60 10.59 -13.92 17.66
C GLY A 60 10.71 -15.44 17.62
N ILE A 61 9.80 -16.12 16.92
CA ILE A 61 9.88 -17.57 16.69
C ILE A 61 11.15 -17.94 15.92
N TYR A 62 11.49 -17.17 14.88
CA TYR A 62 12.73 -17.37 14.11
C TYR A 62 13.96 -17.23 14.99
N THR A 63 14.05 -16.15 15.77
CA THR A 63 15.16 -15.88 16.69
C THR A 63 15.29 -17.00 17.71
N TYR A 64 14.18 -17.46 18.27
CA TYR A 64 14.17 -18.57 19.22
C TYR A 64 14.70 -19.88 18.61
N ARG A 65 14.37 -20.17 17.35
CA ARG A 65 14.75 -21.42 16.67
C ARG A 65 16.18 -21.42 16.11
N TYR A 66 16.63 -20.30 15.54
CA TYR A 66 17.84 -20.27 14.73
C TYR A 66 18.95 -19.38 15.29
N ASP A 67 18.62 -18.39 16.13
CA ASP A 67 19.60 -17.44 16.65
C ASP A 67 19.30 -17.00 18.09
N ARG A 68 19.23 -17.98 18.99
CA ARG A 68 18.76 -17.77 20.37
C ARG A 68 19.63 -16.80 21.17
N LYS A 69 20.93 -16.71 20.85
CA LYS A 69 21.92 -15.85 21.53
C LYS A 69 22.07 -14.48 20.87
N GLY A 70 21.50 -14.27 19.68
CA GLY A 70 21.55 -13.01 18.96
C GLY A 70 20.69 -11.94 19.64
N PHE A 71 21.31 -11.14 20.51
CA PHE A 71 20.64 -10.04 21.21
C PHE A 71 19.95 -9.06 20.23
N ILE A 72 20.59 -8.79 19.09
CA ILE A 72 20.05 -7.88 18.07
C ILE A 72 18.72 -8.38 17.47
N ASN A 73 18.57 -9.70 17.34
CA ASN A 73 17.38 -10.31 16.76
C ASN A 73 16.21 -10.29 17.73
N TRP A 74 16.49 -10.45 19.03
CA TRP A 74 15.51 -10.23 20.09
C TRP A 74 15.06 -8.77 20.18
N ILE A 75 15.96 -7.80 20.02
CA ILE A 75 15.59 -6.38 19.98
C ILE A 75 14.58 -6.15 18.86
N LYS A 76 14.85 -6.66 17.64
CA LYS A 76 13.96 -6.46 16.50
C LYS A 76 12.56 -7.03 16.74
N SER A 77 12.47 -8.26 17.28
CA SER A 77 11.18 -8.87 17.61
C SER A 77 10.43 -8.07 18.68
N THR A 78 11.10 -7.72 19.78
CA THR A 78 10.51 -6.95 20.88
C THR A 78 10.07 -5.56 20.43
N LEU A 79 10.85 -4.89 19.57
CA LEU A 79 10.50 -3.58 19.02
C LEU A 79 9.24 -3.66 18.17
N LEU A 80 9.15 -4.65 17.26
CA LEU A 80 7.96 -4.85 16.42
C LEU A 80 6.70 -5.11 17.25
N ILE A 81 6.81 -5.97 18.26
CA ILE A 81 5.69 -6.29 19.16
C ILE A 81 5.30 -5.07 20.00
N THR A 82 6.28 -4.35 20.54
CA THR A 82 6.01 -3.17 21.38
C THR A 82 5.37 -2.04 20.58
N VAL A 83 5.92 -1.73 19.40
CA VAL A 83 5.39 -0.68 18.51
C VAL A 83 3.98 -1.03 18.05
N SER A 84 3.72 -2.28 17.65
CA SER A 84 2.37 -2.69 17.25
C SER A 84 1.35 -2.59 18.38
N ILE A 85 1.71 -3.00 19.61
CA ILE A 85 0.85 -2.84 20.78
C ILE A 85 0.58 -1.36 21.06
N LEU A 86 1.61 -0.51 21.03
CA LEU A 86 1.45 0.94 21.19
C LEU A 86 0.54 1.54 20.12
N MET A 87 0.63 1.06 18.87
CA MET A 87 -0.24 1.52 17.79
C MET A 87 -1.71 1.14 18.03
N LEU A 88 -1.97 -0.03 18.60
CA LEU A 88 -3.33 -0.47 18.94
C LEU A 88 -3.91 0.29 20.14
N LEU A 89 -3.07 0.61 21.14
CA LEU A 89 -3.49 1.35 22.34
C LEU A 89 -3.67 2.85 22.07
N TYR A 90 -2.84 3.43 21.21
CA TYR A 90 -2.83 4.86 20.89
C TYR A 90 -2.96 5.08 19.37
N PRO A 91 -4.17 4.86 18.81
CA PRO A 91 -4.37 4.96 17.37
C PRO A 91 -4.20 6.40 16.85
N MET A 92 -4.55 7.43 17.63
CA MET A 92 -4.46 8.83 17.19
C MET A 92 -3.01 9.26 16.85
N PRO A 93 -2.03 9.17 17.77
CA PRO A 93 -0.62 9.44 17.45
C PRO A 93 -0.07 8.53 16.34
N SER A 94 -0.62 7.32 16.20
CA SER A 94 -0.20 6.37 15.18
C SER A 94 -0.63 6.78 13.77
N ILE A 95 -1.82 7.40 13.63
CA ILE A 95 -2.25 8.01 12.37
C ILE A 95 -1.30 9.13 11.98
N GLU A 96 -0.92 9.98 12.95
CA GLU A 96 0.01 11.09 12.72
C GLU A 96 1.40 10.58 12.29
N ALA A 97 1.89 9.50 12.91
CA ALA A 97 3.13 8.85 12.50
C ALA A 97 3.04 8.23 11.09
N LEU A 98 1.92 7.57 10.76
CA LEU A 98 1.69 7.05 9.41
C LEU A 98 1.61 8.16 8.38
N ALA A 99 1.04 9.31 8.70
CA ALA A 99 1.00 10.47 7.81
C ALA A 99 2.40 10.96 7.44
N LEU A 100 3.31 11.04 8.42
CA LEU A 100 4.72 11.37 8.15
C LEU A 100 5.42 10.31 7.31
N LEU A 101 5.15 9.03 7.59
CA LEU A 101 5.70 7.92 6.80
C LEU A 101 5.21 7.99 5.34
N LEU A 102 3.93 8.29 5.12
CA LEU A 102 3.37 8.53 3.79
C LEU A 102 3.99 9.75 3.12
N ALA A 103 4.21 10.84 3.84
CA ALA A 103 4.88 12.02 3.31
C ALA A 103 6.30 11.69 2.82
N ILE A 104 7.07 10.93 3.61
CA ILE A 104 8.41 10.47 3.22
C ILE A 104 8.33 9.57 1.99
N TYR A 105 7.39 8.62 1.96
CA TYR A 105 7.15 7.76 0.79
C TYR A 105 6.88 8.59 -0.47
N LEU A 106 6.00 9.59 -0.38
CA LEU A 106 5.64 10.46 -1.49
C LEU A 106 6.81 11.34 -1.97
N LEU A 107 7.68 11.79 -1.07
CA LEU A 107 8.91 12.50 -1.44
C LEU A 107 9.86 11.59 -2.22
N VAL A 108 10.04 10.35 -1.77
CA VAL A 108 10.87 9.36 -2.47
C VAL A 108 10.27 9.01 -3.83
N ASP A 109 8.95 8.83 -3.91
CA ASP A 109 8.25 8.58 -5.16
C ASP A 109 8.36 9.75 -6.14
N ALA A 110 8.25 10.98 -5.65
CA ALA A 110 8.45 12.19 -6.44
C ALA A 110 9.86 12.24 -7.02
N PHE A 111 10.88 12.03 -6.18
CA PHE A 111 12.27 12.03 -6.60
C PHE A 111 12.55 10.95 -7.67
N ASN A 112 12.09 9.72 -7.43
CA ASN A 112 12.24 8.62 -8.38
C ASN A 112 11.52 8.90 -9.70
N SER A 113 10.30 9.45 -9.64
CA SER A 113 9.52 9.80 -10.83
C SER A 113 10.20 10.86 -11.69
N PHE A 114 10.82 11.88 -11.08
CA PHE A 114 11.59 12.89 -11.81
C PHE A 114 12.89 12.32 -12.40
N LEU A 115 13.58 11.43 -11.69
CA LEU A 115 14.76 10.74 -12.22
C LEU A 115 14.39 9.87 -13.43
N LEU A 116 13.34 9.05 -13.32
CA LEU A 116 12.86 8.18 -14.39
C LEU A 116 12.37 8.97 -15.60
N ALA A 117 11.67 10.09 -15.36
CA ALA A 117 11.36 11.04 -16.42
C ALA A 117 12.68 11.43 -17.09
N ASN A 118 13.65 12.04 -16.40
CA ASN A 118 14.89 12.46 -17.05
C ASN A 118 15.62 11.34 -17.83
N SER A 119 15.60 10.10 -17.34
CA SER A 119 16.21 8.95 -18.03
C SER A 119 15.47 8.46 -19.28
N ILE A 120 14.15 8.60 -19.33
CA ILE A 120 13.31 8.07 -20.42
C ILE A 120 13.05 9.13 -21.50
N TYR A 121 13.48 10.37 -21.28
CA TYR A 121 13.39 11.43 -22.27
C TYR A 121 14.13 11.05 -23.58
N PRO A 122 13.51 11.16 -24.78
CA PRO A 122 12.21 11.79 -25.11
C PRO A 122 11.06 10.80 -25.41
N ALA A 123 11.05 9.60 -24.82
CA ALA A 123 9.98 8.63 -25.09
C ALA A 123 8.59 9.14 -24.68
N LYS A 124 7.54 8.63 -25.33
CA LYS A 124 6.14 9.10 -25.17
C LYS A 124 5.61 9.02 -23.72
N SER A 125 6.16 8.15 -22.88
CA SER A 125 5.76 7.98 -21.47
C SER A 125 6.39 8.99 -20.51
N TRP A 126 7.36 9.80 -20.96
CA TRP A 126 8.08 10.77 -20.13
C TRP A 126 7.16 11.72 -19.35
N PHE A 127 6.17 12.27 -20.05
CA PHE A 127 5.24 13.25 -19.50
C PHE A 127 4.42 12.68 -18.33
N TRP A 128 4.02 11.40 -18.42
CA TRP A 128 3.28 10.73 -17.36
C TRP A 128 4.11 10.56 -16.10
N MET A 129 5.41 10.28 -16.24
CA MET A 129 6.32 10.16 -15.10
C MET A 129 6.60 11.51 -14.44
N ALA A 130 6.81 12.57 -15.23
CA ALA A 130 6.98 13.92 -14.70
C ALA A 130 5.72 14.40 -13.96
N PHE A 131 4.53 14.13 -14.50
CA PHE A 131 3.25 14.45 -13.85
C PHE A 131 3.09 13.68 -12.53
N ASN A 132 3.38 12.38 -12.51
CA ASN A 132 3.36 11.59 -11.28
C ASN A 132 4.30 12.17 -10.21
N GLY A 133 5.52 12.53 -10.60
CA GLY A 133 6.48 13.14 -9.69
C GLY A 133 5.99 14.45 -9.08
N PHE A 134 5.37 15.30 -9.90
CA PHE A 134 4.77 16.55 -9.44
C PHE A 134 3.59 16.31 -8.49
N THR A 135 2.68 15.37 -8.80
CA THR A 135 1.54 15.05 -7.94
C THR A 135 1.99 14.46 -6.60
N SER A 136 2.98 13.58 -6.61
CA SER A 136 3.53 12.98 -5.38
C SER A 136 4.21 14.05 -4.51
N LEU A 137 4.96 14.98 -5.12
CA LEU A 137 5.59 16.09 -4.41
C LEU A 137 4.53 17.01 -3.78
N LEU A 138 3.49 17.37 -4.54
CA LEU A 138 2.40 18.21 -4.05
C LEU A 138 1.68 17.56 -2.87
N LEU A 139 1.36 16.27 -2.97
CA LEU A 139 0.74 15.50 -1.88
C LEU A 139 1.66 15.45 -0.66
N ALA A 140 2.95 15.18 -0.82
CA ALA A 140 3.90 15.17 0.30
C ALA A 140 3.92 16.52 1.05
N ILE A 141 3.95 17.63 0.30
CA ILE A 141 3.90 18.98 0.86
C ILE A 141 2.58 19.19 1.65
N LEU A 142 1.43 18.78 1.09
CA LEU A 142 0.14 18.87 1.78
C LEU A 142 0.11 18.09 3.10
N PHE A 143 0.70 16.88 3.11
CA PHE A 143 0.83 16.09 4.34
C PHE A 143 1.69 16.80 5.38
N LEU A 144 2.84 17.35 5.00
CA LEU A 144 3.77 18.01 5.93
C LEU A 144 3.19 19.31 6.52
N PHE A 145 2.52 20.13 5.70
CA PHE A 145 1.93 21.38 6.18
C PHE A 145 0.67 21.17 7.03
N GLY A 146 -0.11 20.13 6.73
CA GLY A 146 -1.32 19.82 7.49
C GLY A 146 -1.08 18.99 8.75
N TRP A 147 0.13 18.46 8.93
CA TRP A 147 0.47 17.65 10.09
C TRP A 147 0.51 18.49 11.38
N PRO A 148 0.00 17.99 12.53
CA PRO A 148 -0.66 16.70 12.73
C PRO A 148 -2.18 16.72 12.49
N SER A 149 -2.80 17.90 12.43
CA SER A 149 -4.26 18.09 12.53
C SER A 149 -5.06 17.46 11.39
N THR A 150 -4.52 17.42 10.16
CA THR A 150 -5.21 16.86 8.99
C THR A 150 -4.88 15.39 8.72
N SER A 151 -3.95 14.79 9.48
CA SER A 151 -3.49 13.41 9.30
C SER A 151 -4.64 12.40 9.29
N LEU A 152 -5.63 12.62 10.16
CA LEU A 152 -6.83 11.79 10.30
C LEU A 152 -7.67 11.72 9.01
N TYR A 153 -7.66 12.76 8.19
CA TYR A 153 -8.37 12.79 6.91
C TYR A 153 -7.46 12.41 5.75
N LEU A 154 -6.24 12.96 5.70
CA LEU A 154 -5.33 12.79 4.57
C LEU A 154 -4.87 11.34 4.40
N VAL A 155 -4.57 10.62 5.50
CA VAL A 155 -4.18 9.20 5.43
C VAL A 155 -5.30 8.37 4.81
N GLY A 156 -6.52 8.49 5.32
CA GLY A 156 -7.67 7.73 4.86
C GLY A 156 -8.08 8.07 3.43
N LEU A 157 -8.03 9.34 3.04
CA LEU A 157 -8.24 9.77 1.66
C LEU A 157 -7.18 9.19 0.73
N TYR A 158 -5.90 9.32 1.09
CA TYR A 158 -4.81 8.79 0.27
C TYR A 158 -4.95 7.28 0.05
N VAL A 159 -5.17 6.51 1.13
CA VAL A 159 -5.34 5.06 1.06
C VAL A 159 -6.62 4.68 0.29
N GLY A 160 -7.73 5.38 0.53
CA GLY A 160 -9.00 5.13 -0.16
C GLY A 160 -8.90 5.40 -1.66
N ILE A 161 -8.28 6.50 -2.06
CA ILE A 161 -8.01 6.84 -3.47
C ILE A 161 -7.08 5.81 -4.10
N SER A 162 -6.00 5.42 -3.42
CA SER A 162 -5.08 4.39 -3.89
C SER A 162 -5.81 3.08 -4.18
N LEU A 163 -6.59 2.57 -3.22
CA LEU A 163 -7.38 1.35 -3.39
C LEU A 163 -8.42 1.44 -4.50
N PHE A 164 -9.02 2.62 -4.69
CA PHE A 164 -9.97 2.84 -5.77
C PHE A 164 -9.31 2.71 -7.15
N PHE A 165 -8.15 3.35 -7.34
CA PHE A 165 -7.38 3.27 -8.59
C PHE A 165 -6.82 1.86 -8.81
N ASP A 166 -6.29 1.22 -7.77
CA ASP A 166 -5.82 -0.16 -7.82
C ASP A 166 -6.95 -1.13 -8.21
N GLY A 167 -8.15 -0.91 -7.65
CA GLY A 167 -9.33 -1.69 -7.99
C GLY A 167 -9.75 -1.52 -9.44
N TRP A 168 -9.69 -0.31 -9.98
CA TRP A 168 -9.93 -0.03 -11.40
C TRP A 168 -8.89 -0.68 -12.31
N ALA A 169 -7.61 -0.63 -11.94
CA ALA A 169 -6.54 -1.29 -12.67
C ALA A 169 -6.74 -2.81 -12.72
N LEU A 170 -7.02 -3.44 -11.58
CA LEU A 170 -7.31 -4.87 -11.47
C LEU A 170 -8.58 -5.25 -12.24
N PHE A 171 -9.61 -4.42 -12.19
CA PHE A 171 -10.84 -4.64 -12.96
C PHE A 171 -10.55 -4.64 -14.46
N ALA A 172 -9.80 -3.66 -14.97
CA ALA A 172 -9.41 -3.58 -16.37
C ALA A 172 -8.56 -4.78 -16.82
N ILE A 173 -7.59 -5.20 -16.00
CA ILE A 173 -6.74 -6.37 -16.27
C ILE A 173 -7.57 -7.66 -16.28
N GLY A 174 -8.42 -7.86 -15.27
CA GLY A 174 -9.28 -9.05 -15.19
C GLY A 174 -10.27 -9.14 -16.36
N TRP A 175 -10.79 -8.00 -16.82
CA TRP A 175 -11.65 -7.92 -17.99
C TRP A 175 -10.91 -8.28 -19.29
N ALA A 176 -9.67 -7.79 -19.44
CA ALA A 176 -8.82 -8.13 -20.58
C ALA A 176 -8.46 -9.62 -20.61
N LEU A 177 -8.10 -10.20 -19.46
CA LEU A 177 -7.79 -11.64 -19.33
C LEU A 177 -8.99 -12.55 -19.61
N ARG A 178 -10.21 -12.11 -19.27
CA ARG A 178 -11.43 -12.88 -19.59
C ARG A 178 -11.76 -12.86 -21.08
N LYS A 179 -11.33 -11.84 -21.81
CA LYS A 179 -11.56 -11.71 -23.27
C LYS A 179 -10.51 -12.44 -24.12
N ALA A 180 -9.37 -12.84 -23.54
CA ALA A 180 -8.29 -13.58 -24.20
C ALA A 180 -8.50 -15.10 -24.15
#